data_AF-A0A809Y2V6-F1
#
_entry.id   AF-A0A809Y2V6-F1
#
_cell.length_a   1.000
_cell.length_b   1.000
_cell.length_c   1.000
_cell.angle_alpha   90.00
_cell.angle_beta   90.00
_cell.angle_gamma   90.00
#
_symmetry.space_group_name_H-M   'P 1'
#
loop_
_entity.id
_entity.type
_entity.pdbx_description
1 polymer ?
#
loop_
_entity_poly.entity_id
_entity_poly.type
_entity_poly.pdbx_seq_one_letter_code
_entity_poly.pdbx_strand_id
1 'polypeptide(L)'
;MRKIGGFDFVGTDPEFTGYSIDVELADPDRLRQGRNYTPAGMYTYAQPGTIAMVDFDGGAFHRTEPITREHVQSVLRRVSCTDVTVTALRLAATWTDRAHQATTYRRGRVLLAGDAAHIHSPLGGQGLNLGLGDAMNLGWKLAATICGGAPADLLDSYSRERHPVGAQILDWSRAQVAIMRPTPSTRALQAIIRDLIETRDGATYFAERVRGVSLRYDLGGSHPLVGRSAPDFEFADGTTVGERLRTAKGLLLDFGSRASLRMLASRWGDRITYVADDAKDRLGLSAALVRPDGFVAWACDGTPDDEEVAQAASRWFGQSMEAQAFP
;
A
#
# COMPACT_ATOMS: atom_id res chain seq x y z
N MET A 1 8.26 18.21 9.17
CA MET A 1 7.72 17.34 10.23
C MET A 1 8.68 16.23 10.65
N ARG A 2 9.04 15.24 9.81
CA ARG A 2 9.96 14.14 10.19
C ARG A 2 11.24 14.61 10.92
N LYS A 3 12.01 15.52 10.30
CA LYS A 3 13.26 16.06 10.87
C LYS A 3 13.02 16.80 12.20
N ILE A 4 11.99 17.66 12.24
CA ILE A 4 11.63 18.46 13.43
C ILE A 4 11.15 17.56 14.58
N GLY A 5 10.40 16.50 14.27
CA GLY A 5 9.94 15.50 15.25
C GLY A 5 11.00 14.48 15.65
N GLY A 6 12.25 14.66 15.19
CA GLY A 6 13.41 13.82 15.52
C GLY A 6 13.27 12.35 15.11
N PHE A 7 12.50 12.04 14.07
CA PHE A 7 12.35 10.67 13.58
C PHE A 7 13.58 10.26 12.79
N ASP A 8 14.18 9.13 13.15
CA ASP A 8 15.24 8.52 12.35
C ASP A 8 14.67 8.01 11.04
N PHE A 9 15.46 8.11 9.98
CA PHE A 9 15.06 7.73 8.63
C PHE A 9 16.17 6.87 8.03
N VAL A 10 15.94 5.57 7.96
CA VAL A 10 16.96 4.57 7.66
C VAL A 10 16.64 3.82 6.38
N GLY A 11 17.67 3.40 5.64
CA GLY A 11 17.46 2.73 4.37
C GLY A 11 18.71 2.67 3.51
N THR A 12 18.49 2.60 2.21
CA THR A 12 19.53 2.50 1.18
C THR A 12 19.56 3.75 0.31
N ASP A 13 20.77 4.21 0.02
CA ASP A 13 21.03 5.26 -0.94
C ASP A 13 20.78 4.78 -2.38
N PRO A 14 20.58 5.71 -3.34
CA PRO A 14 20.16 5.35 -4.69
C PRO A 14 21.25 4.65 -5.48
N GLU A 15 20.84 3.75 -6.37
CA GLU A 15 21.68 3.10 -7.37
C GLU A 15 21.55 3.72 -8.76
N PHE A 16 20.49 4.50 -9.00
CA PHE A 16 20.26 5.11 -10.31
C PHE A 16 19.57 6.48 -10.23
N THR A 17 19.70 7.24 -11.32
CA THR A 17 18.83 8.37 -11.65
C THR A 17 17.79 7.93 -12.68
N GLY A 18 16.52 8.04 -12.31
CA GLY A 18 15.38 7.87 -13.19
C GLY A 18 14.96 9.21 -13.78
N TYR A 19 14.48 9.19 -15.01
CA TYR A 19 14.02 10.36 -15.74
C TYR A 19 12.59 10.11 -16.20
N SER A 20 11.72 11.11 -16.04
CA SER A 20 10.41 11.19 -16.65
C SER A 20 10.37 12.45 -17.50
N ILE A 21 10.29 12.26 -18.81
CA ILE A 21 10.41 13.34 -19.79
C ILE A 21 9.26 13.33 -20.79
N ASP A 22 8.92 14.52 -21.27
CA ASP A 22 8.12 14.75 -22.46
C ASP A 22 8.97 15.54 -23.46
N VAL A 23 9.23 14.95 -24.62
CA VAL A 23 10.17 15.47 -25.63
C VAL A 23 9.56 15.45 -27.02
N GLU A 24 10.08 16.30 -27.90
CA GLU A 24 9.92 16.13 -29.34
C GLU A 24 11.16 15.44 -29.91
N LEU A 25 10.96 14.47 -30.79
CA LEU A 25 12.01 13.69 -31.43
C LEU A 25 12.02 13.97 -32.93
N ALA A 26 13.19 14.13 -33.53
CA ALA A 26 13.31 14.23 -34.99
C ALA A 26 13.06 12.86 -35.66
N ASP A 27 13.40 11.79 -34.95
CA ASP A 27 13.45 10.42 -35.44
C ASP A 27 12.78 9.43 -34.45
N PRO A 28 11.47 9.61 -34.17
CA PRO A 28 10.76 8.85 -33.14
C PRO A 28 10.75 7.33 -33.38
N ASP A 29 10.85 6.89 -34.64
CA ASP A 29 10.85 5.47 -35.01
C ASP A 29 12.16 4.74 -34.67
N ARG A 30 13.24 5.47 -34.32
CA ARG A 30 14.47 4.86 -33.80
C ARG A 30 14.27 4.25 -32.41
N LEU A 31 13.26 4.67 -31.67
CA LEU A 31 12.92 4.10 -30.38
C LEU A 31 11.76 3.10 -30.54
N ARG A 32 11.96 1.90 -30.03
CA ARG A 32 10.88 0.92 -29.92
C ARG A 32 9.88 1.38 -28.85
N GLN A 33 8.58 1.34 -29.17
CA GLN A 33 7.52 1.62 -28.19
C GLN A 33 7.50 0.58 -27.06
N GLY A 34 6.92 0.95 -25.92
CA GLY A 34 6.79 0.09 -24.75
C GLY A 34 8.07 0.01 -23.92
N ARG A 35 8.20 -1.04 -23.12
CA ARG A 35 9.29 -1.27 -22.16
C ARG A 35 10.47 -1.97 -22.84
N ASN A 36 11.64 -1.35 -22.80
CA ASN A 36 12.86 -1.83 -23.46
C ASN A 36 14.01 -1.93 -22.46
N TYR A 37 14.61 -3.11 -22.36
CA TYR A 37 15.82 -3.37 -21.59
C TYR A 37 17.03 -3.37 -22.53
N THR A 38 18.09 -2.66 -22.17
CA THR A 38 19.31 -2.54 -22.98
C THR A 38 20.54 -2.95 -22.16
N PRO A 39 21.72 -3.09 -22.79
CA PRO A 39 22.98 -3.27 -22.07
C PRO A 39 23.41 -2.05 -21.23
N ALA A 40 22.80 -0.88 -21.42
CA ALA A 40 23.15 0.35 -20.71
C ALA A 40 22.10 0.78 -19.68
N GLY A 41 20.90 0.18 -19.68
CA GLY A 41 19.84 0.52 -18.74
C GLY A 41 18.47 0.05 -19.21
N MET A 42 17.48 0.92 -19.07
CA MET A 42 16.13 0.67 -19.54
C MET A 42 15.38 1.96 -19.83
N TYR A 43 14.52 1.93 -20.86
CA TYR A 43 13.54 2.97 -21.10
C TYR A 43 12.15 2.40 -21.40
N THR A 44 11.11 3.18 -21.11
CA THR A 44 9.75 3.01 -21.60
C THR A 44 9.44 4.18 -22.51
N TYR A 45 8.95 3.91 -23.71
CA TYR A 45 8.59 4.96 -24.68
C TYR A 45 7.13 4.82 -25.10
N ALA A 46 6.38 5.91 -24.99
CA ALA A 46 5.05 6.07 -25.57
C ALA A 46 5.07 7.27 -26.53
N GLN A 47 4.60 7.05 -27.75
CA GLN A 47 4.48 8.11 -28.75
C GLN A 47 3.48 9.19 -28.28
N PRO A 48 3.73 10.47 -28.63
CA PRO A 48 4.77 10.94 -29.55
C PRO A 48 6.14 11.22 -28.89
N GLY A 49 6.27 11.15 -27.56
CA GLY A 49 7.45 11.70 -26.89
C GLY A 49 7.56 11.47 -25.38
N THR A 50 6.66 10.69 -24.79
CA THR A 50 6.70 10.40 -23.36
C THR A 50 7.68 9.27 -23.09
N ILE A 51 8.76 9.57 -22.36
CA ILE A 51 9.80 8.60 -22.04
C ILE A 51 10.03 8.56 -20.54
N ALA A 52 10.09 7.34 -20.01
CA ALA A 52 10.66 7.08 -18.68
C ALA A 52 11.93 6.26 -18.85
N MET A 53 13.08 6.71 -18.35
CA MET A 53 14.34 5.99 -18.50
C MET A 53 15.13 5.92 -17.19
N VAL A 54 15.97 4.91 -17.05
CA VAL A 54 16.79 4.66 -15.86
C VAL A 54 18.24 4.54 -16.29
N ASP A 55 19.08 5.35 -15.65
CA ASP A 55 20.53 5.37 -15.80
C ASP A 55 21.19 5.02 -14.46
N PHE A 56 21.91 3.90 -14.41
CA PHE A 56 22.53 3.37 -13.19
C PHE A 56 23.82 4.13 -12.82
N ASP A 57 23.65 5.42 -12.52
CA ASP A 57 24.70 6.39 -12.19
C ASP A 57 24.90 6.60 -10.67
N GLY A 58 24.27 5.78 -9.82
CA GLY A 58 24.30 5.97 -8.36
C GLY A 58 23.49 7.17 -7.88
N GLY A 59 22.56 7.69 -8.69
CA GLY A 59 21.79 8.89 -8.35
C GLY A 59 22.57 10.19 -8.54
N ALA A 60 23.71 10.16 -9.24
CA ALA A 60 24.65 11.28 -9.35
C ALA A 60 24.04 12.55 -9.95
N PHE A 61 23.09 12.43 -10.87
CA PHE A 61 22.45 13.59 -11.50
C PHE A 61 21.20 14.10 -10.74
N HIS A 62 20.67 13.34 -9.78
CA HIS A 62 19.40 13.72 -9.15
C HIS A 62 19.50 14.98 -8.28
N ARG A 63 18.85 16.06 -8.72
CA ARG A 63 18.77 17.36 -8.02
C ARG A 63 20.13 18.04 -7.79
N THR A 64 21.13 17.73 -8.60
CA THR A 64 22.46 18.35 -8.53
C THR A 64 22.59 19.55 -9.46
N GLU A 65 21.97 19.49 -10.64
CA GLU A 65 22.00 20.56 -11.65
C GLU A 65 20.68 20.62 -12.46
N PRO A 66 20.43 21.70 -13.22
CA PRO A 66 19.25 21.82 -14.08
C PRO A 66 19.22 20.75 -15.19
N ILE A 67 18.02 20.22 -15.49
CA ILE A 67 17.84 19.23 -16.55
C ILE A 67 17.77 19.94 -17.90
N THR A 68 18.79 19.75 -18.75
CA THR A 68 18.85 20.33 -20.10
C THR A 68 18.45 19.33 -21.19
N ARG A 69 18.07 19.85 -22.37
CA ARG A 69 17.75 19.03 -23.54
C ARG A 69 18.96 18.20 -23.98
N GLU A 70 20.15 18.81 -23.96
CA GLU A 70 21.41 18.18 -24.36
C GLU A 70 21.77 17.03 -23.42
N HIS A 71 21.56 17.22 -22.10
CA HIS A 71 21.73 16.15 -21.12
C HIS A 71 20.75 15.00 -21.36
N VAL A 72 19.45 15.32 -21.49
CA VAL A 72 18.41 14.33 -21.77
C VAL A 72 18.73 13.53 -23.03
N GLN A 73 19.17 14.18 -24.11
CA GLN A 73 19.59 13.50 -25.33
C GLN A 73 20.79 12.58 -25.09
N SER A 74 21.80 13.03 -24.36
CA SER A 74 23.00 12.23 -24.04
C SER A 74 22.64 10.98 -23.23
N VAL A 75 21.81 11.13 -22.19
CA VAL A 75 21.30 10.01 -21.38
C VAL A 75 20.46 9.07 -22.24
N LEU A 76 19.52 9.62 -23.02
CA LEU A 76 18.62 8.83 -23.86
C LEU A 76 19.40 7.99 -24.87
N ARG A 77 20.37 8.56 -25.58
CA ARG A 77 21.22 7.84 -26.54
C ARG A 77 22.01 6.72 -25.88
N ARG A 78 22.58 6.99 -24.69
CA ARG A 78 23.32 5.98 -23.91
C ARG A 78 22.39 4.83 -23.49
N VAL A 79 21.25 5.15 -22.88
CA VAL A 79 20.31 4.16 -22.34
C VAL A 79 19.60 3.39 -23.45
N SER A 80 19.18 4.03 -24.53
CA SER A 80 18.51 3.36 -25.66
C SER A 80 19.48 2.59 -26.55
N CYS A 81 20.78 2.93 -26.50
CA CYS A 81 21.79 2.47 -27.44
C CYS A 81 21.44 2.85 -28.91
N THR A 82 20.77 3.98 -29.10
CA THR A 82 20.38 4.51 -30.42
C THR A 82 20.77 5.98 -30.54
N ASP A 83 21.05 6.44 -31.76
CA ASP A 83 21.40 7.83 -32.04
C ASP A 83 20.17 8.72 -32.24
N VAL A 84 19.21 8.70 -31.31
CA VAL A 84 17.98 9.50 -31.38
C VAL A 84 18.25 10.99 -31.14
N THR A 85 17.52 11.89 -31.80
CA THR A 85 17.67 13.34 -31.67
C THR A 85 16.46 13.97 -31.00
N VAL A 86 16.71 14.68 -29.89
CA VAL A 86 15.70 15.43 -29.13
C VAL A 86 15.68 16.87 -29.65
N THR A 87 14.58 17.28 -30.29
CA THR A 87 14.43 18.63 -30.84
C THR A 87 13.95 19.62 -29.79
N ALA A 88 13.03 19.21 -28.91
CA ALA A 88 12.52 20.02 -27.81
C ALA A 88 12.34 19.20 -26.53
N LEU A 89 12.52 19.86 -25.37
CA LEU A 89 12.24 19.31 -24.05
C LEU A 89 11.08 20.09 -23.43
N ARG A 90 9.92 19.46 -23.28
CA ARG A 90 8.70 20.09 -22.75
C ARG A 90 8.58 19.92 -21.25
N LEU A 91 8.89 18.72 -20.76
CA LEU A 91 8.88 18.40 -19.33
C LEU A 91 10.07 17.50 -19.02
N ALA A 92 10.68 17.73 -17.86
CA ALA A 92 11.67 16.81 -17.30
C ALA A 92 11.59 16.79 -15.78
N ALA A 93 11.60 15.59 -15.22
CA ALA A 93 11.77 15.36 -13.80
C ALA A 93 12.74 14.20 -13.60
N THR A 94 13.57 14.30 -12.56
CA THR A 94 14.38 13.17 -12.10
C THR A 94 13.83 12.60 -10.81
N TRP A 95 14.06 11.31 -10.62
CA TRP A 95 13.72 10.55 -9.43
C TRP A 95 14.81 9.51 -9.16
N THR A 96 14.79 8.86 -8.00
CA THR A 96 15.76 7.82 -7.65
C THR A 96 15.05 6.62 -7.05
N ASP A 97 15.78 5.55 -6.87
CA ASP A 97 15.38 4.34 -6.17
C ASP A 97 15.67 4.37 -4.66
N ARG A 98 16.10 5.52 -4.11
CA ARG A 98 16.38 5.68 -2.68
C ARG A 98 15.21 5.13 -1.86
N ALA A 99 15.50 4.14 -1.01
CA ALA A 99 14.49 3.41 -0.25
C ALA A 99 14.75 3.58 1.24
N HIS A 100 13.98 4.44 1.90
CA HIS A 100 14.14 4.79 3.31
C HIS A 100 12.81 4.84 4.04
N GLN A 101 12.82 4.51 5.33
CA GLN A 101 11.64 4.47 6.19
C GLN A 101 11.93 5.05 7.57
N ALA A 102 10.93 5.68 8.17
CA ALA A 102 10.99 6.16 9.54
C ALA A 102 10.92 4.97 10.51
N THR A 103 11.84 4.89 11.48
CA THR A 103 11.94 3.76 12.42
C THR A 103 10.72 3.57 13.33
N THR A 104 9.91 4.62 13.46
CA THR A 104 8.58 4.58 14.10
C THR A 104 7.68 5.58 13.38
N TYR A 105 6.38 5.31 13.33
CA TYR A 105 5.41 6.22 12.71
C TYR A 105 4.74 7.14 13.72
N ARG A 106 4.97 6.94 15.02
CA ARG A 106 4.44 7.77 16.10
C ARG A 106 5.52 8.10 17.13
N ARG A 107 5.58 9.37 17.52
CA ARG A 107 6.31 9.86 18.70
C ARG A 107 5.43 10.82 19.48
N GLY A 108 4.85 10.33 20.57
CA GLY A 108 3.89 11.08 21.38
C GLY A 108 2.67 11.49 20.55
N ARG A 109 2.56 12.80 20.29
CA ARG A 109 1.45 13.42 19.52
C ARG A 109 1.81 13.73 18.06
N VAL A 110 3.03 13.41 17.62
CA VAL A 110 3.46 13.58 16.23
C VAL A 110 3.43 12.23 15.53
N LEU A 111 2.78 12.18 14.37
CA LEU A 111 2.68 10.98 13.54
C LEU A 111 3.10 11.29 12.10
N LEU A 112 3.59 10.28 11.38
CA LEU A 112 4.01 10.39 9.99
C LEU A 112 3.21 9.39 9.14
N ALA A 113 2.79 9.81 7.95
CA ALA A 113 2.10 8.98 6.95
C ALA A 113 2.60 9.30 5.54
N GLY A 114 2.50 8.35 4.61
CA GLY A 114 2.94 8.53 3.21
C GLY A 114 4.43 8.82 3.08
N ASP A 115 4.82 9.63 2.09
CA ASP A 115 6.23 9.93 1.78
C ASP A 115 7.04 10.54 2.95
N ALA A 116 6.35 11.10 3.96
CA ALA A 116 6.99 11.55 5.18
C ALA A 116 7.51 10.40 6.04
N ALA A 117 6.85 9.24 5.98
CA ALA A 117 7.18 8.01 6.72
C ALA A 117 8.03 7.03 5.90
N HIS A 118 7.92 7.00 4.58
CA HIS A 118 8.64 6.06 3.72
C HIS A 118 8.82 6.61 2.30
N ILE A 119 9.97 6.36 1.69
CA ILE A 119 10.22 6.64 0.27
C ILE A 119 10.81 5.38 -0.36
N HIS A 120 10.51 5.15 -1.63
CA HIS A 120 11.05 4.05 -2.42
C HIS A 120 10.96 4.38 -3.91
N SER A 121 11.50 3.51 -4.76
CA SER A 121 11.40 3.69 -6.22
C SER A 121 9.93 3.78 -6.66
N PRO A 122 9.57 4.69 -7.58
CA PRO A 122 8.20 4.79 -8.12
C PRO A 122 7.84 3.62 -9.05
N LEU A 123 8.80 2.74 -9.34
CA LEU A 123 8.56 1.51 -10.08
C LEU A 123 7.41 0.72 -9.45
N GLY A 124 6.45 0.29 -10.27
CA GLY A 124 5.27 -0.44 -9.82
C GLY A 124 4.11 0.43 -9.28
N GLY A 125 4.28 1.75 -9.15
CA GLY A 125 3.17 2.66 -8.81
C GLY A 125 2.62 2.52 -7.38
N GLN A 126 3.45 2.07 -6.44
CA GLN A 126 2.99 1.68 -5.10
C GLN A 126 3.01 2.81 -4.05
N GLY A 127 3.75 3.90 -4.28
CA GLY A 127 3.97 4.94 -3.26
C GLY A 127 2.67 5.63 -2.79
N LEU A 128 1.86 6.14 -3.73
CA LEU A 128 0.57 6.76 -3.40
C LEU A 128 -0.37 5.77 -2.71
N ASN A 129 -0.44 4.53 -3.21
CA ASN A 129 -1.30 3.48 -2.63
C ASN A 129 -0.91 3.17 -1.17
N LEU A 130 0.39 3.11 -0.88
CA LEU A 130 0.90 2.88 0.47
C LEU A 130 0.52 4.04 1.41
N GLY A 131 0.66 5.29 0.96
CA GLY A 131 0.27 6.48 1.72
C GLY A 131 -1.24 6.60 1.96
N LEU A 132 -2.07 6.24 0.97
CA LEU A 132 -3.53 6.15 1.16
C LEU A 132 -3.90 5.08 2.20
N GLY A 133 -3.24 3.92 2.16
CA GLY A 133 -3.42 2.88 3.17
C GLY A 133 -3.04 3.34 4.58
N ASP A 134 -2.00 4.17 4.71
CA ASP A 134 -1.64 4.78 5.99
C ASP A 134 -2.71 5.74 6.50
N ALA A 135 -3.24 6.61 5.62
CA ALA A 135 -4.28 7.56 5.97
C ALA A 135 -5.58 6.85 6.39
N MET A 136 -5.99 5.81 5.65
CA MET A 136 -7.16 4.99 5.97
C MET A 136 -7.01 4.29 7.33
N ASN A 137 -5.82 3.76 7.63
CA ASN A 137 -5.55 3.11 8.91
C ASN A 137 -5.50 4.11 10.09
N LEU A 138 -4.89 5.28 9.88
CA LEU A 138 -4.69 6.27 10.93
C LEU A 138 -5.95 7.09 11.23
N GLY A 139 -6.72 7.47 10.21
CA GLY A 139 -7.80 8.45 10.34
C GLY A 139 -8.82 8.13 11.42
N TRP A 140 -9.36 6.91 11.40
CA TRP A 140 -10.37 6.48 12.38
C TRP A 140 -9.78 6.31 13.79
N LYS A 141 -8.54 5.82 13.91
CA LYS A 141 -7.84 5.65 15.20
C LYS A 141 -7.56 6.99 15.86
N LEU A 142 -7.10 7.96 15.06
CA LEU A 142 -6.84 9.32 15.52
C LEU A 142 -8.14 10.01 15.93
N ALA A 143 -9.20 9.89 15.13
CA ALA A 143 -10.52 10.42 15.47
C ALA A 143 -11.06 9.83 16.77
N ALA A 144 -11.02 8.49 16.94
CA ALA A 144 -11.43 7.82 18.17
C ALA A 144 -10.62 8.29 19.39
N THR A 145 -9.31 8.53 19.21
CA THR A 145 -8.42 9.03 20.28
C THR A 145 -8.78 10.46 20.68
N ILE A 146 -9.06 11.33 19.70
CA ILE A 146 -9.44 12.73 19.95
C ILE A 146 -10.82 12.80 20.65
N CYS A 147 -11.77 11.96 20.23
CA CYS A 147 -13.11 11.90 20.81
C CYS A 147 -13.18 11.16 22.17
N GLY A 148 -12.05 10.64 22.68
CA GLY A 148 -11.98 9.96 23.98
C GLY A 148 -12.57 8.54 24.02
N GLY A 149 -12.97 7.99 22.87
CA GLY A 149 -13.56 6.65 22.77
C GLY A 149 -12.56 5.53 22.48
N ALA A 150 -11.29 5.87 22.22
CA ALA A 150 -10.27 4.89 21.85
C ALA A 150 -9.71 4.11 23.06
N PRO A 151 -9.48 2.79 22.91
CA PRO A 151 -8.53 2.05 23.74
C PRO A 151 -7.16 2.72 23.79
N ALA A 152 -6.43 2.57 24.91
CA ALA A 152 -5.15 3.25 25.13
C ALA A 152 -4.08 2.91 24.08
N ASP A 153 -4.04 1.66 23.60
CA ASP A 153 -3.08 1.15 22.63
C ASP A 153 -3.54 1.29 21.17
N LEU A 154 -4.77 1.79 20.93
CA LEU A 154 -5.33 1.87 19.58
C LEU A 154 -4.46 2.73 18.67
N LEU A 155 -4.02 3.90 19.11
CA LEU A 155 -3.20 4.77 18.27
C LEU A 155 -1.77 4.23 18.06
N ASP A 156 -1.24 3.45 19.00
CA ASP A 156 0.06 2.77 18.84
C ASP A 156 -0.01 1.62 17.83
N SER A 157 -1.19 1.02 17.65
CA SER A 157 -1.41 0.00 16.61
C SER A 157 -1.12 0.54 15.20
N TYR A 158 -1.21 1.85 14.95
CA TYR A 158 -0.87 2.44 13.65
C TYR A 158 0.56 2.10 13.22
N SER A 159 1.54 2.33 14.10
CA SER A 159 2.94 2.02 13.79
C SER A 159 3.16 0.51 13.68
N ARG A 160 2.55 -0.29 14.58
CA ARG A 160 2.67 -1.75 14.57
C ARG A 160 2.11 -2.39 13.31
N GLU A 161 1.02 -1.84 12.77
CA GLU A 161 0.35 -2.37 11.58
C GLU A 161 0.99 -1.86 10.29
N ARG A 162 1.33 -0.57 10.20
CA ARG A 162 1.73 0.07 8.93
C ARG A 162 3.24 0.08 8.69
N HIS A 163 4.06 0.06 9.73
CA HIS A 163 5.51 0.01 9.55
C HIS A 163 5.97 -1.28 8.86
N PRO A 164 5.52 -2.49 9.23
CA PRO A 164 5.90 -3.72 8.52
C PRO A 164 5.49 -3.72 7.05
N VAL A 165 4.34 -3.12 6.72
CA VAL A 165 3.87 -2.99 5.32
C VAL A 165 4.81 -2.09 4.53
N GLY A 166 5.20 -0.93 5.08
CA GLY A 166 6.18 -0.06 4.46
C GLY A 166 7.50 -0.77 4.19
N ALA A 167 8.00 -1.52 5.19
CA ALA A 167 9.26 -2.27 5.06
C ALA A 167 9.19 -3.30 3.92
N GLN A 168 8.08 -4.05 3.82
CA GLN A 168 7.87 -5.03 2.74
C GLN A 168 7.84 -4.38 1.36
N ILE A 169 7.22 -3.22 1.20
CA ILE A 169 7.19 -2.48 -0.06
C ILE A 169 8.58 -1.94 -0.43
N LEU A 170 9.35 -1.48 0.55
CA LEU A 170 10.74 -1.06 0.32
C LEU A 170 11.61 -2.22 -0.16
N ASP A 171 11.53 -3.39 0.46
CA ASP A 171 12.28 -4.57 0.04
C ASP A 171 11.85 -5.07 -1.34
N TRP A 172 10.55 -5.04 -1.62
CA TRP A 172 10.01 -5.32 -2.95
C TRP A 172 10.58 -4.37 -4.00
N SER A 173 10.60 -3.07 -3.70
CA SER A 173 11.15 -2.05 -4.57
C SER A 173 12.65 -2.27 -4.84
N ARG A 174 13.44 -2.58 -3.79
CA ARG A 174 14.87 -2.92 -3.91
C ARG A 174 15.09 -4.15 -4.79
N ALA A 175 14.26 -5.19 -4.65
CA ALA A 175 14.36 -6.38 -5.49
C ALA A 175 14.09 -6.06 -6.98
N GLN A 176 13.10 -5.20 -7.27
CA GLN A 176 12.82 -4.73 -8.63
C GLN A 176 14.00 -3.91 -9.20
N VAL A 177 14.61 -3.05 -8.40
CA VAL A 177 15.79 -2.28 -8.82
C VAL A 177 16.97 -3.21 -9.11
N ALA A 178 17.23 -4.17 -8.22
CA ALA A 178 18.33 -5.12 -8.36
C ALA A 178 18.22 -5.92 -9.66
N ILE A 179 17.04 -6.43 -10.01
CA ILE A 179 16.85 -7.21 -11.25
C ILE A 179 16.91 -6.33 -12.51
N MET A 180 16.70 -5.02 -12.39
CA MET A 180 16.77 -4.08 -13.50
C MET A 180 18.21 -3.71 -13.91
N ARG A 181 19.21 -3.92 -13.03
CA ARG A 181 20.62 -3.61 -13.32
C ARG A 181 21.04 -4.20 -14.68
N PRO A 182 21.81 -3.48 -15.51
CA PRO A 182 22.18 -3.95 -16.83
C PRO A 182 23.44 -4.84 -16.83
N THR A 183 23.47 -5.86 -15.97
CA THR A 183 24.61 -6.81 -15.88
C THR A 183 24.25 -8.16 -16.50
N PRO A 184 25.22 -8.96 -16.98
CA PRO A 184 24.94 -10.30 -17.48
C PRO A 184 24.22 -11.20 -16.47
N SER A 185 24.63 -11.14 -15.19
CA SER A 185 24.05 -11.97 -14.12
C SER A 185 22.60 -11.62 -13.82
N THR A 186 22.25 -10.33 -13.78
CA THR A 186 20.87 -9.89 -13.53
C THR A 186 19.95 -10.17 -14.72
N ARG A 187 20.47 -10.16 -15.96
CA ARG A 187 19.72 -10.60 -17.15
C ARG A 187 19.41 -12.10 -17.12
N ALA A 188 20.36 -12.93 -16.70
CA ALA A 188 20.12 -14.35 -16.49
C ALA A 188 19.07 -14.60 -15.38
N LEU A 189 19.17 -13.88 -14.27
CA LEU A 189 18.17 -13.95 -13.19
C LEU A 189 16.78 -13.50 -13.68
N GLN A 190 16.71 -12.43 -14.49
CA GLN A 190 15.46 -11.94 -15.06
C GLN A 190 14.77 -13.00 -15.94
N ALA A 191 15.52 -13.82 -16.69
CA ALA A 191 14.98 -14.91 -17.47
C ALA A 191 14.31 -15.96 -16.56
N ILE A 192 14.99 -16.39 -15.50
CA ILE A 192 14.44 -17.37 -14.53
C ILE A 192 13.18 -16.81 -13.85
N ILE A 193 13.20 -15.54 -13.42
CA ILE A 193 12.03 -14.92 -12.80
C ILE A 193 10.86 -14.80 -13.79
N ARG A 194 11.14 -14.58 -15.09
CA ARG A 194 10.11 -14.59 -16.13
C ARG A 194 9.47 -15.96 -16.27
N ASP A 195 10.27 -17.03 -16.32
CA ASP A 195 9.76 -18.41 -16.41
C ASP A 195 8.83 -18.72 -15.22
N LEU A 196 9.19 -18.25 -14.01
CA LEU A 196 8.34 -18.39 -12.83
C LEU A 196 7.04 -17.58 -12.95
N ILE A 197 7.10 -16.34 -13.42
CA ILE A 197 5.92 -15.48 -13.64
C ILE A 197 4.97 -16.09 -14.68
N GLU A 198 5.48 -16.85 -15.65
CA GLU A 198 4.67 -17.52 -16.67
C GLU A 198 3.89 -18.73 -16.12
N THR A 199 4.16 -19.15 -14.88
CA THR A 199 3.32 -20.11 -14.16
C THR A 199 2.11 -19.43 -13.51
N ARG A 200 1.03 -20.18 -13.26
CA ARG A 200 -0.15 -19.66 -12.54
C ARG A 200 0.20 -19.15 -11.15
N ASP A 201 0.99 -19.92 -10.39
CA ASP A 201 1.30 -19.59 -9.00
C ASP A 201 2.26 -18.40 -8.93
N GLY A 202 3.23 -18.32 -9.83
CA GLY A 202 4.10 -17.15 -9.97
C GLY A 202 3.32 -15.90 -10.37
N ALA A 203 2.48 -15.96 -11.41
CA ALA A 203 1.62 -14.85 -11.79
C ALA A 203 0.75 -14.35 -10.63
N THR A 204 0.18 -15.28 -9.86
CA THR A 204 -0.63 -14.98 -8.66
C THR A 204 0.21 -14.30 -7.59
N TYR A 205 1.37 -14.84 -7.23
CA TYR A 205 2.28 -14.27 -6.23
C TYR A 205 2.67 -12.82 -6.54
N PHE A 206 2.97 -12.51 -7.81
CA PHE A 206 3.34 -11.17 -8.24
C PHE A 206 2.13 -10.24 -8.29
N ALA A 207 0.99 -10.70 -8.82
CA ALA A 207 -0.25 -9.92 -8.88
C ALA A 207 -0.73 -9.51 -7.48
N GLU A 208 -0.64 -10.41 -6.51
CA GLU A 208 -1.01 -10.15 -5.12
C GLU A 208 -0.17 -9.03 -4.48
N ARG A 209 1.15 -9.05 -4.72
CA ARG A 209 2.07 -8.01 -4.21
C ARG A 209 1.88 -6.66 -4.88
N VAL A 210 1.63 -6.65 -6.19
CA VAL A 210 1.39 -5.41 -6.94
C VAL A 210 0.07 -4.78 -6.52
N ARG A 211 -0.99 -5.57 -6.32
CA ARG A 211 -2.33 -5.08 -5.97
C ARG A 211 -2.55 -4.86 -4.48
N GLY A 212 -1.69 -5.41 -3.62
CA GLY A 212 -1.83 -5.33 -2.16
C GLY A 212 -2.96 -6.18 -1.58
N VAL A 213 -3.57 -7.07 -2.36
CA VAL A 213 -4.73 -7.90 -1.93
C VAL A 213 -4.35 -8.96 -0.89
N SER A 214 -3.08 -9.32 -0.80
CA SER A 214 -2.58 -10.28 0.19
C SER A 214 -2.21 -9.64 1.54
N LEU A 215 -2.37 -8.32 1.67
CA LEU A 215 -2.07 -7.58 2.89
C LEU A 215 -2.82 -8.17 4.09
N ARG A 216 -2.06 -8.49 5.14
CA ARG A 216 -2.60 -8.96 6.42
C ARG A 216 -1.88 -8.29 7.57
N TYR A 217 -2.63 -7.66 8.48
CA TYR A 217 -2.12 -7.24 9.78
C TYR A 217 -2.09 -8.41 10.75
N ASP A 218 -1.04 -8.50 11.56
CA ASP A 218 -1.03 -9.42 12.69
C ASP A 218 -1.86 -8.85 13.84
N LEU A 219 -3.11 -9.29 13.90
CA LEU A 219 -4.05 -8.90 14.94
C LEU A 219 -4.19 -9.99 16.04
N GLY A 220 -3.47 -11.11 15.95
CA GLY A 220 -3.50 -12.19 16.97
C GLY A 220 -4.77 -13.07 16.99
N GLY A 221 -5.59 -13.06 15.95
CA GLY A 221 -6.75 -13.94 15.81
C GLY A 221 -6.44 -15.25 15.06
N SER A 222 -7.15 -16.32 15.39
CA SER A 222 -7.00 -17.65 14.78
C SER A 222 -7.60 -17.75 13.37
N HIS A 223 -8.68 -17.02 13.11
CA HIS A 223 -9.38 -17.09 11.82
C HIS A 223 -8.54 -16.50 10.67
N PRO A 224 -8.44 -17.16 9.49
CA PRO A 224 -7.58 -16.72 8.39
C PRO A 224 -7.89 -15.33 7.80
N LEU A 225 -9.15 -14.88 7.90
CA LEU A 225 -9.56 -13.53 7.49
C LEU A 225 -9.14 -12.43 8.48
N VAL A 226 -8.85 -12.76 9.74
CA VAL A 226 -8.46 -11.74 10.72
C VAL A 226 -7.18 -11.05 10.27
N GLY A 227 -7.25 -9.72 10.22
CA GLY A 227 -6.19 -8.86 9.72
C GLY A 227 -6.19 -8.65 8.21
N ARG A 228 -7.10 -9.24 7.43
CA ARG A 228 -7.25 -9.01 5.99
C ARG A 228 -8.38 -8.01 5.71
N SER A 229 -8.40 -7.47 4.49
CA SER A 229 -9.57 -6.74 3.99
C SER A 229 -10.79 -7.65 4.01
N ALA A 230 -11.92 -7.15 4.50
CA ALA A 230 -13.18 -7.86 4.43
C ALA A 230 -13.56 -8.09 2.95
N PRO A 231 -14.05 -9.28 2.58
CA PRO A 231 -14.71 -9.47 1.30
C PRO A 231 -15.87 -8.48 1.15
N ASP A 232 -16.06 -7.95 -0.06
CA ASP A 232 -17.13 -6.99 -0.33
C ASP A 232 -18.47 -7.72 -0.54
N PHE A 233 -18.99 -8.31 0.54
CA PHE A 233 -20.22 -9.10 0.53
C PHE A 233 -21.38 -8.26 0.00
N GLU A 234 -22.11 -8.80 -0.99
CA GLU A 234 -23.33 -8.20 -1.52
C GLU A 234 -24.54 -8.75 -0.76
N PHE A 235 -25.34 -7.85 -0.20
CA PHE A 235 -26.52 -8.17 0.59
C PHE A 235 -27.79 -8.27 -0.28
N ALA A 236 -28.90 -8.74 0.31
CA ALA A 236 -30.16 -8.90 -0.40
C ALA A 236 -30.75 -7.59 -0.94
N ASP A 237 -30.45 -6.46 -0.29
CA ASP A 237 -30.86 -5.11 -0.72
C ASP A 237 -29.99 -4.53 -1.86
N GLY A 238 -28.99 -5.28 -2.33
CA GLY A 238 -28.04 -4.87 -3.37
C GLY A 238 -26.90 -3.99 -2.88
N THR A 239 -26.87 -3.63 -1.58
CA THR A 239 -25.74 -2.90 -1.00
C THR A 239 -24.57 -3.82 -0.73
N THR A 240 -23.37 -3.24 -0.58
CA THR A 240 -22.16 -3.99 -0.23
C THR A 240 -21.55 -3.57 1.10
N VAL A 241 -20.63 -4.38 1.64
CA VAL A 241 -19.85 -4.02 2.84
C VAL A 241 -19.13 -2.69 2.66
N GLY A 242 -18.51 -2.47 1.50
CA GLY A 242 -17.83 -1.23 1.16
C GLY A 242 -18.74 -0.01 1.18
N GLU A 243 -19.99 -0.16 0.75
CA GLU A 243 -20.99 0.91 0.85
C GLU A 243 -21.41 1.19 2.30
N ARG A 244 -21.63 0.14 3.09
CA ARG A 244 -22.00 0.27 4.51
C ARG A 244 -20.85 0.86 5.37
N LEU A 245 -19.59 0.64 4.97
CA LEU A 245 -18.40 1.24 5.59
C LEU A 245 -18.23 2.75 5.32
N ARG A 246 -18.95 3.36 4.38
CA ARG A 246 -18.87 4.81 4.11
C ARG A 246 -19.24 5.70 5.30
N THR A 247 -19.93 5.13 6.29
CA THR A 247 -20.24 5.79 7.56
C THR A 247 -19.04 5.93 8.51
N ALA A 248 -17.90 5.31 8.18
CA ALA A 248 -16.68 5.28 9.00
C ALA A 248 -16.87 4.69 10.41
N LYS A 249 -17.88 3.84 10.58
CA LYS A 249 -18.15 3.05 11.80
C LYS A 249 -17.62 1.62 11.63
N GLY A 250 -17.43 0.91 12.73
CA GLY A 250 -17.24 -0.54 12.69
C GLY A 250 -18.50 -1.24 12.18
N LEU A 251 -18.36 -2.42 11.60
CA LEU A 251 -19.50 -3.26 11.20
C LEU A 251 -19.44 -4.61 11.92
N LEU A 252 -20.52 -4.98 12.61
CA LEU A 252 -20.73 -6.36 13.02
C LEU A 252 -21.71 -7.01 12.04
N LEU A 253 -21.15 -7.82 11.14
CA LEU A 253 -21.89 -8.62 10.16
C LEU A 253 -22.37 -9.91 10.83
N ASP A 254 -23.66 -10.20 10.72
CA ASP A 254 -24.31 -11.39 11.26
C ASP A 254 -25.25 -11.98 10.22
N PHE A 255 -24.76 -12.99 9.50
CA PHE A 255 -25.50 -13.67 8.44
C PHE A 255 -26.57 -14.64 8.99
N GLY A 256 -26.62 -14.82 10.31
CA GLY A 256 -27.60 -15.65 11.03
C GLY A 256 -28.67 -14.86 11.77
N SER A 257 -28.60 -13.52 11.81
CA SER A 257 -29.54 -12.64 12.52
C SER A 257 -29.75 -13.02 14.00
N ARG A 258 -28.67 -13.33 14.72
CA ARG A 258 -28.70 -13.74 16.13
C ARG A 258 -29.03 -12.58 17.06
N ALA A 259 -30.03 -12.78 17.92
CA ALA A 259 -30.41 -11.80 18.94
C ALA A 259 -29.24 -11.45 19.91
N SER A 260 -28.36 -12.41 20.21
CA SER A 260 -27.22 -12.18 21.09
C SER A 260 -26.21 -11.18 20.51
N LEU A 261 -25.88 -11.29 19.23
CA LEU A 261 -24.97 -10.36 18.55
C LEU A 261 -25.57 -8.97 18.38
N ARG A 262 -26.89 -8.87 18.13
CA ARG A 262 -27.61 -7.60 18.13
C ARG A 262 -27.51 -6.89 19.48
N MET A 263 -27.75 -7.62 20.57
CA MET A 263 -27.64 -7.11 21.94
C MET A 263 -26.20 -6.76 22.32
N LEU A 264 -25.22 -7.49 21.80
CA LEU A 264 -23.81 -7.17 22.01
C LEU A 264 -23.44 -5.86 21.30
N ALA A 265 -23.79 -5.70 20.02
CA ALA A 265 -23.45 -4.50 19.25
C ALA A 265 -24.06 -3.21 19.84
N SER A 266 -25.28 -3.27 20.39
CA SER A 266 -25.93 -2.10 21.00
C SER A 266 -25.12 -1.50 22.16
N ARG A 267 -24.29 -2.30 22.84
CA ARG A 267 -23.38 -1.84 23.91
C ARG A 267 -22.30 -0.86 23.44
N TRP A 268 -21.97 -0.85 22.14
CA TRP A 268 -21.01 0.08 21.53
C TRP A 268 -21.68 1.28 20.83
N GLY A 269 -23.01 1.30 20.77
CA GLY A 269 -23.80 2.41 20.25
C GLY A 269 -23.37 2.79 18.84
N ASP A 270 -23.09 4.08 18.64
CA ASP A 270 -22.72 4.60 17.33
C ASP A 270 -21.33 4.19 16.82
N ARG A 271 -20.52 3.46 17.60
CA ARG A 271 -19.19 3.00 17.17
C ARG A 271 -19.25 1.77 16.27
N ILE A 272 -20.27 0.92 16.43
CA ILE A 272 -20.44 -0.32 15.68
C ILE A 272 -21.87 -0.38 15.12
N THR A 273 -21.98 -0.43 13.80
CA THR A 273 -23.25 -0.68 13.10
C THR A 273 -23.46 -2.20 13.00
N TYR A 274 -24.60 -2.67 13.49
CA TYR A 274 -24.99 -4.07 13.38
C TYR A 274 -25.73 -4.33 12.06
N VAL A 275 -25.35 -5.41 11.38
CA VAL A 275 -25.92 -5.85 10.10
C VAL A 275 -26.43 -7.27 10.28
N ALA A 276 -27.76 -7.41 10.37
CA ALA A 276 -28.47 -8.69 10.34
C ALA A 276 -29.05 -8.91 8.94
N ASP A 277 -28.20 -9.31 8.01
CA ASP A 277 -28.57 -9.51 6.62
C ASP A 277 -27.75 -10.65 6.05
N ASP A 278 -28.35 -11.40 5.14
CA ASP A 278 -27.65 -12.48 4.45
C ASP A 278 -26.85 -11.90 3.27
N ALA A 279 -25.74 -12.56 2.94
CA ALA A 279 -24.97 -12.26 1.73
C ALA A 279 -25.28 -13.27 0.63
N LYS A 280 -25.26 -12.84 -0.63
CA LYS A 280 -25.42 -13.74 -1.78
C LYS A 280 -24.41 -14.89 -1.79
N ASP A 281 -23.20 -14.61 -1.34
CA ASP A 281 -22.16 -15.60 -1.07
C ASP A 281 -21.45 -15.24 0.23
N ARG A 282 -21.66 -16.03 1.29
CA ARG A 282 -21.05 -15.82 2.61
C ARG A 282 -19.59 -16.29 2.68
N LEU A 283 -19.12 -17.04 1.67
CA LEU A 283 -17.81 -17.69 1.69
C LEU A 283 -17.58 -18.58 2.93
N GLY A 284 -18.67 -19.16 3.47
CA GLY A 284 -18.63 -19.99 4.68
C GLY A 284 -18.70 -19.25 6.01
N LEU A 285 -18.70 -17.91 6.02
CA LEU A 285 -18.80 -17.13 7.26
C LEU A 285 -20.21 -17.15 7.85
N SER A 286 -20.26 -17.18 9.18
CA SER A 286 -21.47 -16.93 9.96
C SER A 286 -21.53 -15.50 10.51
N ALA A 287 -20.39 -14.93 10.92
CA ALA A 287 -20.30 -13.55 11.39
C ALA A 287 -18.88 -12.98 11.26
N ALA A 288 -18.77 -11.65 11.20
CA ALA A 288 -17.51 -10.94 11.20
C ALA A 288 -17.61 -9.55 11.82
N LEU A 289 -16.57 -9.13 12.56
CA LEU A 289 -16.39 -7.76 13.02
C LEU A 289 -15.36 -7.07 12.12
N VAL A 290 -15.77 -6.00 11.44
CA VAL A 290 -14.96 -5.23 10.50
C VAL A 290 -14.68 -3.84 11.07
N ARG A 291 -13.42 -3.41 11.01
CA ARG A 291 -12.96 -2.08 11.41
C ARG A 291 -13.40 -1.01 10.41
N PRO A 292 -13.40 0.29 10.79
CA PRO A 292 -13.71 1.38 9.87
C PRO A 292 -12.82 1.47 8.62
N ASP A 293 -11.61 0.90 8.67
CA ASP A 293 -10.69 0.81 7.54
C ASP A 293 -10.90 -0.44 6.66
N GLY A 294 -11.96 -1.20 6.90
CA GLY A 294 -12.34 -2.39 6.12
C GLY A 294 -11.60 -3.67 6.51
N PHE A 295 -10.74 -3.64 7.52
CA PHE A 295 -10.02 -4.83 7.98
C PHE A 295 -10.83 -5.64 8.99
N VAL A 296 -10.84 -6.96 8.82
CA VAL A 296 -11.52 -7.89 9.71
C VAL A 296 -10.76 -7.98 11.05
N ALA A 297 -11.42 -7.60 12.14
CA ALA A 297 -10.91 -7.69 13.50
C ALA A 297 -11.22 -9.04 14.16
N TRP A 298 -12.33 -9.68 13.78
CA TRP A 298 -12.77 -10.99 14.26
C TRP A 298 -13.69 -11.63 13.20
N ALA A 299 -13.70 -12.96 13.09
CA ALA A 299 -14.56 -13.68 12.15
C ALA A 299 -14.81 -15.13 12.64
N CYS A 300 -15.93 -15.70 12.23
CA CYS A 300 -16.34 -17.06 12.59
C CYS A 300 -17.14 -17.72 11.45
N ASP A 301 -16.80 -18.98 11.14
CA ASP A 301 -17.54 -19.83 10.19
C ASP A 301 -18.73 -20.54 10.85
N GLY A 302 -18.56 -20.95 12.12
CA GLY A 302 -19.51 -21.74 12.90
C GLY A 302 -20.45 -20.88 13.76
N THR A 303 -20.76 -21.34 14.96
CA THR A 303 -21.57 -20.57 15.91
C THR A 303 -20.72 -19.47 16.55
N PRO A 304 -21.03 -18.16 16.37
CA PRO A 304 -20.34 -17.09 17.08
C PRO A 304 -20.31 -17.29 18.60
N ASP A 305 -19.14 -17.09 19.19
CA ASP A 305 -18.95 -16.93 20.63
C ASP A 305 -19.06 -15.43 20.99
N ASP A 306 -20.07 -15.10 21.79
CA ASP A 306 -20.35 -13.70 22.17
C ASP A 306 -19.19 -13.10 23.00
N GLU A 307 -18.43 -13.92 23.74
CA GLU A 307 -17.29 -13.43 24.53
C GLU A 307 -16.13 -13.01 23.62
N GLU A 308 -15.79 -13.83 22.62
CA GLU A 308 -14.74 -13.50 21.66
C GLU A 308 -15.07 -12.21 20.87
N VAL A 309 -16.32 -12.04 20.45
CA VAL A 309 -16.78 -10.83 19.76
C VAL A 309 -16.67 -9.62 20.70
N ALA A 310 -17.07 -9.75 21.96
CA ALA A 310 -17.00 -8.67 22.94
C ALA A 310 -15.54 -8.27 23.25
N GLN A 311 -14.63 -9.24 23.34
CA GLN A 311 -13.19 -9.00 23.52
C GLN A 311 -12.61 -8.26 22.30
N ALA A 312 -12.94 -8.71 21.08
CA ALA A 312 -12.52 -8.04 19.85
C ALA A 312 -13.09 -6.61 19.75
N ALA A 313 -14.37 -6.42 20.05
CA ALA A 313 -15.01 -5.12 20.07
C ALA A 313 -14.35 -4.18 21.10
N SER A 314 -14.07 -4.68 22.31
CA SER A 314 -13.39 -3.91 23.36
C SER A 314 -11.99 -3.46 22.95
N ARG A 315 -11.24 -4.36 22.30
CA ARG A 315 -9.88 -4.09 21.83
C ARG A 315 -9.80 -2.99 20.76
N TRP A 316 -10.79 -2.89 19.87
CA TRP A 316 -10.74 -1.97 18.75
C TRP A 316 -11.60 -0.71 18.93
N PHE A 317 -12.68 -0.81 19.70
CA PHE A 317 -13.65 0.28 19.86
C PHE A 317 -13.75 0.79 21.30
N GLY A 318 -12.99 0.25 22.25
CA GLY A 318 -12.98 0.66 23.65
C GLY A 318 -14.06 -0.04 24.48
N GLN A 319 -14.14 0.29 25.76
CA GLN A 319 -15.16 -0.28 26.64
C GLN A 319 -16.59 0.03 26.17
N SER A 320 -17.52 -0.86 26.48
CA SER A 320 -18.95 -0.64 26.25
C SER A 320 -19.47 0.57 27.03
N MET A 321 -20.57 1.15 26.56
CA MET A 321 -21.23 2.27 27.25
C MET A 321 -21.73 1.87 28.65
N GLU A 322 -22.10 0.61 28.86
CA GLU A 322 -22.50 0.08 30.17
C GLU A 322 -21.33 0.02 31.17
N ALA A 323 -20.11 -0.28 30.70
CA ALA A 323 -18.91 -0.34 31.54
C ALA A 323 -18.34 1.05 31.87
N GLN A 324 -18.60 2.06 31.04
CA GLN A 324 -18.20 3.45 31.29
C GLN A 324 -19.09 4.17 32.32
N ALA A 325 -20.24 3.60 32.69
CA ALA A 325 -21.22 4.21 33.59
C ALA A 325 -20.91 4.05 35.09
N PHE A 326 -19.85 3.33 35.46
CA PHE A 326 -19.42 3.18 36.85
C PHE A 326 -17.98 3.71 37.01
N PRO A 327 -17.78 4.81 37.77
CA PRO A 327 -16.46 5.39 38.03
C PRO A 327 -15.60 4.57 38.99
#